data_AF-A0A971VWL7-F1
#
_entry.id   AF-A0A971VWL7-F1
#
_cell.length_a   1.000
_cell.length_b   1.000
_cell.length_c   1.000
_cell.angle_alpha   90.00
_cell.angle_beta   90.00
_cell.angle_gamma   90.00
#
_symmetry.space_group_name_H-M   'P 1'
#
loop_
_entity.id
_entity.type
_entity.pdbx_description
1 polymer ?
#
loop_
_entity_poly.entity_id
_entity_poly.type
_entity_poly.pdbx_seq_one_letter_code
_entity_poly.pdbx_strand_id
1 'polypeptide(L)'
;MIDSECFKKDNVTKHPRDPLVKKIVALLVPRGENEIFSEASQLLHDIWGEPERVSPFIPFTWTNYYEDIAPELDRCFFSYPGLFHMSELPDWKIETCSLEKATGPTRRVNLDPGTLDGARLLLASTKGHAHRIYLRDGIFAEVTLCRRKGNWESFYYTFPDFKSGSYFSWLDKVRQDWKREKSNVSL
;
A
#
# COMPACT_ATOMS: atom_id res chain seq x y z
N MET A 1 8.32 -26.25 -27.92
CA MET A 1 7.57 -25.30 -28.76
C MET A 1 6.81 -24.39 -27.80
N ILE A 2 7.26 -23.15 -27.68
CA ILE A 2 6.52 -22.14 -26.91
C ILE A 2 5.42 -21.68 -27.85
N ASP A 3 4.17 -21.79 -27.42
CA ASP A 3 3.03 -21.38 -28.21
C ASP A 3 3.12 -19.87 -28.48
N SER A 4 3.54 -19.51 -29.69
CA SER A 4 3.69 -18.12 -30.16
C SER A 4 2.36 -17.37 -30.25
N GLU A 5 1.26 -17.99 -29.84
CA GLU A 5 -0.09 -17.41 -29.83
C GLU A 5 -0.42 -16.57 -28.59
N CYS A 6 0.34 -16.67 -27.50
CA CYS A 6 0.04 -15.90 -26.27
C CYS A 6 0.24 -14.38 -26.44
N PHE A 7 0.92 -13.95 -27.50
CA PHE A 7 1.19 -12.55 -27.83
C PHE A 7 0.45 -12.03 -29.08
N LYS A 8 -0.55 -12.77 -29.61
CA LYS A 8 -1.36 -12.27 -30.72
C LYS A 8 -2.13 -11.01 -30.28
N LYS A 9 -1.77 -9.89 -30.89
CA LYS A 9 -2.33 -8.54 -30.73
C LYS A 9 -3.77 -8.45 -31.28
N ASP A 10 -4.73 -9.28 -30.86
CA ASP A 10 -6.10 -9.21 -31.44
C ASP A 10 -7.22 -9.49 -30.44
N ASN A 11 -7.05 -9.07 -29.17
CA ASN A 11 -8.17 -8.88 -28.23
C ASN A 11 -7.73 -7.99 -27.05
N VAL A 12 -7.59 -6.69 -27.29
CA VAL A 12 -7.06 -5.70 -26.32
C VAL A 12 -8.10 -5.30 -25.24
N THR A 13 -9.33 -5.82 -25.26
CA THR A 13 -10.46 -5.15 -24.58
C THR A 13 -10.99 -5.77 -23.29
N LYS A 14 -10.41 -6.85 -22.72
CA LYS A 14 -11.04 -7.50 -21.54
C LYS A 14 -10.29 -7.41 -20.20
N HIS A 15 -8.96 -7.33 -20.17
CA HIS A 15 -8.24 -7.12 -18.91
C HIS A 15 -7.00 -6.23 -19.14
N PRO A 16 -6.80 -5.16 -18.34
CA PRO A 16 -5.58 -4.37 -18.43
C PRO A 16 -4.37 -5.26 -18.11
N ARG A 17 -3.38 -5.24 -18.99
CA ARG A 17 -2.13 -5.99 -18.82
C ARG A 17 -1.32 -5.51 -17.60
N ASP A 18 -1.53 -4.25 -17.23
CA ASP A 18 -1.01 -3.63 -16.02
C ASP A 18 -2.09 -2.68 -15.46
N PRO A 19 -2.79 -3.04 -14.37
CA PRO A 19 -3.92 -2.27 -13.89
C PRO A 19 -3.48 -0.93 -13.31
N LEU A 20 -4.29 0.10 -13.59
CA LEU A 20 -4.13 1.41 -12.97
C LEU A 20 -4.66 1.40 -11.54
N VAL A 21 -3.85 1.89 -10.60
CA VAL A 21 -4.11 1.84 -9.15
C VAL A 21 -3.77 3.16 -8.47
N LYS A 22 -4.33 3.39 -7.27
CA LYS A 22 -3.81 4.42 -6.37
C LYS A 22 -2.58 3.91 -5.66
N LYS A 23 -1.53 4.73 -5.63
CA LYS A 23 -0.39 4.54 -4.74
C LYS A 23 -0.78 4.97 -3.33
N ILE A 24 -0.58 4.09 -2.36
CA ILE A 24 -0.76 4.37 -0.94
C ILE A 24 0.47 3.90 -0.16
N VAL A 25 0.62 4.38 1.07
CA VAL A 25 1.57 3.82 2.03
C VAL A 25 0.94 3.78 3.42
N ALA A 26 1.10 2.66 4.11
CA ALA A 26 0.75 2.50 5.50
C ALA A 26 1.98 2.77 6.36
N LEU A 27 1.88 3.73 7.28
CA LEU A 27 2.95 4.10 8.19
C LEU A 27 2.64 3.53 9.57
N LEU A 28 3.65 2.98 10.25
CA LEU A 28 3.70 2.92 11.71
C LEU A 28 4.75 3.91 12.20
N VAL A 29 4.35 4.77 13.12
CA VAL A 29 5.22 5.79 13.72
C VAL A 29 5.09 5.75 15.25
N PRO A 30 6.14 6.12 16.00
CA PRO A 30 6.06 6.21 17.46
C PRO A 30 5.01 7.22 17.90
N ARG A 31 4.15 6.83 18.84
CA ARG A 31 3.05 7.66 19.34
C ARG A 31 3.61 8.88 20.07
N GLY A 32 3.15 10.07 19.67
CA GLY A 32 3.56 11.34 20.28
C GLY A 32 4.92 11.88 19.83
N GLU A 33 5.69 11.14 19.01
CA GLU A 33 6.97 11.60 18.47
C GLU A 33 6.78 12.30 17.11
N ASN A 34 6.20 13.50 17.17
CA ASN A 34 5.84 14.28 15.98
C ASN A 34 7.04 14.58 15.05
N GLU A 35 8.25 14.67 15.60
CA GLU A 35 9.48 14.90 14.82
C GLU A 35 9.80 13.72 13.90
N ILE A 36 9.67 12.48 14.40
CA ILE A 36 9.90 11.25 13.61
C ILE A 36 8.85 11.14 12.50
N PHE A 37 7.59 11.43 12.81
CA PHE A 37 6.54 11.47 11.79
C PHE A 37 6.82 12.54 10.73
N SER A 38 7.25 13.74 11.14
CA SER A 38 7.56 14.84 10.22
C SER A 38 8.73 14.51 9.31
N GLU A 39 9.79 13.90 9.85
CA GLU A 39 10.95 13.42 9.08
C GLU A 39 10.53 12.35 8.06
N ALA A 40 9.79 11.32 8.49
CA ALA A 40 9.30 10.28 7.59
C ALA A 40 8.37 10.84 6.50
N SER A 41 7.54 11.82 6.84
CA SER A 41 6.66 12.52 5.90
C SER A 41 7.46 13.34 4.89
N GLN A 42 8.51 14.04 5.32
CA GLN A 42 9.39 14.79 4.44
C GLN A 42 10.13 13.87 3.47
N LEU A 43 10.67 12.75 3.96
CA LEU A 43 11.34 11.75 3.13
C LEU A 43 10.40 11.18 2.04
N LEU A 44 9.14 10.90 2.38
CA LEU A 44 8.13 10.46 1.43
C LEU A 44 7.76 11.57 0.44
N HIS A 45 7.61 12.81 0.92
CA HIS A 45 7.34 13.97 0.08
C HIS A 45 8.46 14.18 -0.97
N ASP A 46 9.73 14.03 -0.58
CA ASP A 46 10.85 14.26 -1.48
C ASP A 46 10.89 13.27 -2.65
N ILE A 47 10.40 12.05 -2.47
CA ILE A 47 10.36 11.02 -3.52
C ILE A 47 9.02 10.94 -4.26
N TRP A 48 7.90 11.19 -3.59
CA TRP A 48 6.56 10.94 -4.13
C TRP A 48 5.66 12.17 -4.20
N GLY A 49 6.11 13.31 -3.68
CA GLY A 49 5.37 14.56 -3.62
C GLY A 49 4.31 14.59 -2.51
N GLU A 50 3.46 15.62 -2.56
CA GLU A 50 2.41 15.84 -1.58
C GLU A 50 1.31 14.74 -1.63
N PRO A 51 0.91 14.15 -0.50
CA PRO A 51 -0.23 13.25 -0.45
C PRO A 51 -1.56 13.94 -0.83
N GLU A 52 -2.40 13.26 -1.62
CA GLU A 52 -3.79 13.67 -1.85
C GLU A 52 -4.64 13.48 -0.58
N ARG A 53 -4.32 12.45 0.22
CA ARG A 53 -4.95 12.21 1.52
C ARG A 53 -3.95 11.74 2.54
N VAL A 54 -4.17 12.20 3.77
CA VAL A 54 -3.60 11.65 5.00
C VAL A 54 -4.75 11.14 5.87
N SER A 55 -4.66 9.92 6.39
CA SER A 55 -5.65 9.40 7.35
C SER A 55 -5.46 9.99 8.74
N PRO A 56 -6.46 9.93 9.62
CA PRO A 56 -6.23 10.10 11.05
C PRO A 56 -5.19 9.08 11.57
N PHE A 57 -4.53 9.43 12.66
CA PHE A 57 -3.72 8.49 13.44
C PHE A 57 -4.62 7.56 14.25
N ILE A 58 -4.31 6.27 14.22
CA ILE A 58 -5.06 5.25 14.94
C ILE A 58 -4.07 4.47 15.81
N PRO A 59 -4.28 4.43 17.14
CA PRO A 59 -3.46 3.65 18.06
C PRO A 59 -3.26 2.22 17.59
N PHE A 60 -2.01 1.81 17.39
CA PHE A 60 -1.64 0.46 16.99
C PHE A 60 -1.38 -0.42 18.22
N THR A 61 -2.38 -1.19 18.62
CA THR A 61 -2.37 -1.99 19.86
C THR A 61 -2.58 -3.50 19.65
N TRP A 62 -2.49 -3.96 18.40
CA TRP A 62 -2.88 -5.33 18.02
C TRP A 62 -1.79 -6.38 18.19
N THR A 63 -0.51 -6.01 18.14
CA THR A 63 0.64 -6.93 18.25
C THR A 63 1.85 -6.19 18.81
N ASN A 64 2.75 -6.90 19.49
CA ASN A 64 4.05 -6.37 19.91
C ASN A 64 5.17 -6.59 18.86
N TYR A 65 4.83 -7.05 17.65
CA TYR A 65 5.81 -7.38 16.61
C TYR A 65 6.73 -6.21 16.20
N TYR A 66 6.28 -4.96 16.42
CA TYR A 66 7.00 -3.73 16.06
C TYR A 66 7.57 -2.99 17.29
N GLU A 67 7.70 -3.66 18.43
CA GLU A 67 8.26 -3.06 19.66
C GLU A 67 9.72 -2.63 19.51
N ASP A 68 10.43 -3.15 18.50
CA ASP A 68 11.77 -2.72 18.08
C ASP A 68 11.82 -1.28 17.58
N ILE A 69 10.68 -0.76 17.11
CA ILE A 69 10.53 0.64 16.67
C ILE A 69 10.22 1.52 17.88
N ALA A 70 9.15 1.21 18.60
CA ALA A 70 8.70 1.92 19.80
C ALA A 70 7.67 1.07 20.57
N PRO A 71 7.53 1.28 21.90
CA PRO A 71 6.54 0.55 22.72
C PRO A 71 5.09 0.94 22.39
N GLU A 72 4.86 2.17 21.93
CA GLU A 72 3.56 2.67 21.52
C GLU A 72 3.66 3.24 20.10
N LEU A 73 2.81 2.73 19.21
CA LEU A 73 2.79 3.12 17.81
C LEU A 73 1.41 3.65 17.42
N ASP A 74 1.38 4.53 16.44
CA ASP A 74 0.17 4.91 15.71
C ASP A 74 0.29 4.49 14.25
N ARG A 75 -0.83 4.05 13.67
CA ARG A 75 -0.97 3.81 12.25
C ARG A 75 -1.63 5.00 11.57
N CYS A 76 -1.04 5.45 10.47
CA CYS A 76 -1.70 6.34 9.51
C CYS A 76 -1.41 5.88 8.07
N PHE A 77 -2.11 6.49 7.11
CA PHE A 77 -1.99 6.16 5.71
C PHE A 77 -1.91 7.43 4.87
N PHE A 78 -1.06 7.39 3.85
CA PHE A 78 -1.06 8.38 2.78
C PHE A 78 -1.59 7.76 1.49
N SER A 79 -2.28 8.56 0.68
CA SER A 79 -2.59 8.24 -0.73
C SER A 79 -2.12 9.38 -1.61
N TYR A 80 -1.58 9.08 -2.79
CA TYR A 80 -0.98 10.08 -3.69
C TYR A 80 -1.89 10.41 -4.89
N PRO A 81 -1.83 11.65 -5.42
CA PRO A 81 -2.65 12.05 -6.56
C PRO A 81 -2.29 11.25 -7.81
N GLY A 82 -3.29 11.01 -8.66
CA GLY A 82 -3.12 10.28 -9.92
C GLY A 82 -3.18 8.76 -9.80
N LEU A 83 -3.08 8.12 -10.97
CA LEU A 83 -3.08 6.68 -11.13
C LEU A 83 -1.70 6.20 -11.59
N PHE A 84 -1.30 5.06 -11.06
CA PHE A 84 -0.01 4.44 -11.31
C PHE A 84 -0.22 3.02 -11.83
N HIS A 85 0.83 2.43 -12.40
CA HIS A 85 0.84 1.04 -12.81
C HIS A 85 1.15 0.13 -11.62
N MET A 86 0.41 -0.98 -11.48
CA MET A 86 0.62 -1.92 -10.39
C MET A 86 2.01 -2.58 -10.45
N SER A 87 2.62 -2.67 -11.64
CA SER A 87 3.99 -3.19 -11.80
C SER A 87 5.08 -2.35 -11.15
N GLU A 88 4.76 -1.11 -10.74
CA GLU A 88 5.65 -0.21 -10.01
C GLU A 88 5.70 -0.51 -8.49
N LEU A 89 4.76 -1.30 -7.96
CA LEU A 89 4.68 -1.60 -6.52
C LEU A 89 6.00 -2.15 -5.91
N PRO A 90 6.79 -3.01 -6.58
CA PRO A 90 8.09 -3.42 -6.08
C PRO A 90 9.08 -2.26 -5.91
N ASP A 91 9.11 -1.30 -6.85
CA ASP A 91 10.00 -0.14 -6.76
C ASP A 91 9.64 0.70 -5.55
N TRP A 92 8.34 0.93 -5.32
CA TRP A 92 7.88 1.66 -4.14
C TRP A 92 8.34 1.00 -2.85
N LYS A 93 8.32 -0.35 -2.77
CA LYS A 93 8.80 -1.04 -1.56
C LYS A 93 10.31 -0.92 -1.37
N ILE A 94 11.08 -0.95 -2.45
CA ILE A 94 12.53 -0.75 -2.38
C ILE A 94 12.85 0.68 -1.92
N GLU A 95 12.14 1.67 -2.43
CA GLU A 95 12.22 3.07 -2.02
C GLU A 95 11.90 3.22 -0.52
N THR A 96 10.74 2.69 -0.06
CA THR A 96 10.37 2.84 1.36
C THR A 96 11.30 2.08 2.30
N CYS A 97 11.83 0.92 1.90
CA CYS A 97 12.85 0.22 2.68
C CYS A 97 14.15 1.03 2.81
N SER A 98 14.48 1.85 1.81
CA SER A 98 15.63 2.76 1.87
C SER A 98 15.34 3.94 2.80
N LEU A 99 14.13 4.50 2.76
CA LEU A 99 13.69 5.56 3.68
C LEU A 99 13.67 5.09 5.14
N GLU A 100 13.15 3.89 5.41
CA GLU A 100 13.16 3.29 6.76
C GLU A 100 14.59 3.26 7.35
N LYS A 101 15.59 2.89 6.53
CA LYS A 101 17.01 2.89 6.94
C LYS A 101 17.58 4.30 7.12
N ALA A 102 17.12 5.26 6.34
CA ALA A 102 17.56 6.64 6.46
C ALA A 102 17.10 7.30 7.78
N THR A 103 16.03 6.78 8.40
CA THR A 103 15.55 7.31 9.67
C THR A 103 16.50 7.09 10.85
N GLY A 104 17.49 6.20 10.80
CA GLY A 104 18.40 6.03 11.93
C GLY A 104 19.27 4.77 11.86
N PRO A 105 20.13 4.54 12.87
CA PRO A 105 20.97 3.33 12.94
C PRO A 105 20.13 2.05 12.98
N THR A 106 18.95 2.13 13.58
CA THR A 106 17.82 1.22 13.39
C THR A 106 16.66 2.00 12.82
N ARG A 107 15.79 1.34 12.04
CA ARG A 107 14.59 2.00 11.50
C ARG A 107 13.72 2.52 12.64
N ARG A 108 13.23 3.76 12.54
CA ARG A 108 12.33 4.39 13.51
C ARG A 108 10.86 4.41 13.07
N VAL A 109 10.58 3.91 11.87
CA VAL A 109 9.24 3.78 11.30
C VAL A 109 9.14 2.50 10.49
N ASN A 110 7.90 2.07 10.19
CA ASN A 110 7.63 1.04 9.20
C ASN A 110 6.73 1.62 8.10
N LEU A 111 7.16 1.49 6.85
CA LEU A 111 6.56 2.05 5.65
C LEU A 111 6.21 0.91 4.67
N ASP A 112 4.93 0.58 4.63
CA ASP A 112 4.39 -0.46 3.75
C ASP A 112 3.60 0.16 2.60
N PRO A 113 4.22 0.33 1.42
CA PRO A 113 3.51 0.77 0.24
C PRO A 113 2.52 -0.28 -0.22
N GLY A 114 1.48 0.21 -0.86
CA GLY A 114 0.39 -0.58 -1.35
C GLY A 114 -0.29 0.03 -2.55
N THR A 115 -1.17 -0.77 -3.13
CA THR A 115 -2.05 -0.35 -4.20
C THR A 115 -3.49 -0.44 -3.74
N LEU A 116 -4.30 0.55 -4.09
CA LEU A 116 -5.75 0.45 -3.98
C LEU A 116 -6.39 0.58 -5.35
N ASP A 117 -7.24 -0.38 -5.69
CA ASP A 117 -8.08 -0.35 -6.88
C ASP A 117 -9.58 -0.42 -6.50
N GLY A 118 -10.47 -0.57 -7.50
CA GLY A 118 -11.91 -0.66 -7.26
C GLY A 118 -12.37 -1.85 -6.40
N ALA A 119 -11.52 -2.87 -6.24
CA ALA A 119 -11.85 -4.17 -5.68
C ALA A 119 -10.90 -4.65 -4.55
N ARG A 120 -9.69 -4.13 -4.42
CA ARG A 120 -8.64 -4.69 -3.55
C ARG A 120 -7.74 -3.62 -2.96
N LEU A 121 -7.27 -3.92 -1.75
CA LEU A 121 -6.10 -3.32 -1.12
C LEU A 121 -4.98 -4.34 -1.16
N LEU A 122 -3.85 -3.99 -1.76
CA LEU A 122 -2.62 -4.79 -1.74
C LEU A 122 -1.54 -4.07 -0.94
N LEU A 123 -0.73 -4.81 -0.20
CA LEU A 123 0.48 -4.30 0.45
C LEU A 123 1.71 -5.08 -0.01
N ALA A 124 2.81 -4.38 -0.22
CA ALA A 124 4.09 -4.96 -0.57
C ALA A 124 4.88 -5.39 0.68
N SER A 125 5.66 -6.45 0.54
CA SER A 125 6.54 -6.92 1.61
C SER A 125 7.80 -7.58 1.06
N THR A 126 8.88 -7.50 1.83
CA THR A 126 10.14 -8.23 1.59
C THR A 126 10.08 -9.67 2.10
N LYS A 127 9.02 -10.04 2.85
CA LYS A 127 8.88 -11.38 3.42
C LYS A 127 7.90 -12.23 2.61
N GLY A 128 8.40 -13.32 2.03
CA GLY A 128 7.61 -14.31 1.32
C GLY A 128 6.89 -15.29 2.25
N HIS A 129 5.74 -14.89 2.79
CA HIS A 129 4.83 -15.80 3.50
C HIS A 129 3.95 -16.60 2.53
N ALA A 130 3.34 -17.70 3.00
CA ALA A 130 2.61 -18.65 2.15
C ALA A 130 1.48 -18.03 1.31
N HIS A 131 0.84 -16.95 1.79
CA HIS A 131 -0.23 -16.25 1.08
C HIS A 131 0.28 -15.09 0.19
N ARG A 132 1.58 -14.80 0.23
CA ARG A 132 2.20 -13.70 -0.50
C ARG A 132 2.76 -14.18 -1.83
N ILE A 133 2.44 -13.45 -2.88
CA ILE A 133 2.85 -13.77 -4.25
C ILE A 133 4.10 -12.96 -4.58
N TYR A 134 5.13 -13.63 -5.07
CA TYR A 134 6.35 -12.99 -5.54
C TYR A 134 6.05 -12.10 -6.75
N LEU A 135 6.58 -10.88 -6.75
CA LEU A 135 6.51 -9.94 -7.87
C LEU A 135 7.84 -9.94 -8.65
N ARG A 136 8.87 -9.31 -8.07
CA ARG A 136 10.25 -9.24 -8.56
C ARG A 136 11.17 -8.69 -7.46
N ASP A 137 12.49 -8.80 -7.65
CA ASP A 137 13.51 -8.15 -6.83
C ASP A 137 13.40 -8.43 -5.31
N GLY A 138 12.95 -9.64 -4.96
CA GLY A 138 12.72 -10.04 -3.57
C GLY A 138 11.45 -9.44 -2.94
N ILE A 139 10.62 -8.74 -3.71
CA ILE A 139 9.36 -8.14 -3.25
C ILE A 139 8.19 -9.06 -3.57
N PHE A 140 7.31 -9.18 -2.58
CA PHE A 140 6.06 -9.91 -2.65
C PHE A 140 4.88 -8.96 -2.41
N ALA A 141 3.69 -9.36 -2.81
CA ALA A 141 2.45 -8.67 -2.46
C ALA A 141 1.43 -9.63 -1.82
N GLU A 142 0.59 -9.08 -0.94
CA GLU A 142 -0.61 -9.75 -0.44
C GLU A 142 -1.87 -8.96 -0.77
N VAL A 143 -2.97 -9.67 -0.99
CA VAL A 143 -4.30 -9.06 -0.96
C VAL A 143 -4.70 -8.89 0.50
N THR A 144 -4.49 -7.70 1.06
CA THR A 144 -4.78 -7.42 2.48
C THR A 144 -6.28 -7.38 2.74
N LEU A 145 -7.05 -6.74 1.84
CA LEU A 145 -8.51 -6.68 1.87
C LEU A 145 -9.07 -6.76 0.45
N CYS A 146 -10.27 -7.31 0.29
CA CYS A 146 -11.04 -7.20 -0.95
C CYS A 146 -12.37 -6.48 -0.70
N ARG A 147 -12.99 -5.97 -1.76
CA ARG A 147 -14.27 -5.28 -1.70
C ARG A 147 -15.34 -6.08 -2.44
N ARG A 148 -16.31 -6.59 -1.70
CA ARG A 148 -17.40 -7.44 -2.22
C ARG A 148 -18.74 -6.92 -1.74
N LYS A 149 -19.71 -6.82 -2.67
CA LYS A 149 -21.07 -6.34 -2.38
C LYS A 149 -21.12 -5.04 -1.54
N GLY A 150 -20.20 -4.10 -1.82
CA GLY A 150 -20.12 -2.82 -1.12
C GLY A 150 -19.45 -2.84 0.25
N ASN A 151 -18.85 -3.97 0.68
CA ASN A 151 -18.15 -4.10 1.96
C ASN A 151 -16.69 -4.49 1.76
N TRP A 152 -15.81 -4.01 2.65
CA TRP A 152 -14.44 -4.52 2.75
C TRP A 152 -14.46 -5.83 3.52
N GLU A 153 -13.86 -6.87 2.95
CA GLU A 153 -13.76 -8.20 3.52
C GLU A 153 -12.30 -8.55 3.76
N SER A 154 -12.06 -9.19 4.90
CA SER A 154 -10.74 -9.71 5.30
C SER A 154 -10.59 -11.17 4.91
N PHE A 155 -9.34 -11.61 4.84
CA PHE A 155 -8.95 -13.00 4.70
C PHE A 155 -8.50 -13.56 6.04
N TYR A 156 -8.34 -14.88 6.14
CA TYR A 156 -7.90 -15.54 7.37
C TYR A 156 -6.50 -15.07 7.83
N TYR A 157 -5.69 -14.55 6.92
CA TYR A 157 -4.33 -14.04 7.16
C TYR A 157 -4.26 -12.51 7.31
N THR A 158 -5.37 -11.77 7.10
CA THR A 158 -5.37 -10.31 7.19
C THR A 158 -5.00 -9.87 8.61
N PHE A 159 -4.09 -8.91 8.73
CA PHE A 159 -3.67 -8.38 10.02
C PHE A 159 -4.87 -7.84 10.84
N PRO A 160 -4.85 -8.01 12.19
CA PRO A 160 -6.00 -7.66 13.03
C PRO A 160 -6.45 -6.20 12.93
N ASP A 161 -5.52 -5.28 12.70
CA ASP A 161 -5.80 -3.85 12.54
C ASP A 161 -6.61 -3.59 11.26
N PHE A 162 -6.26 -4.19 10.13
CA PHE A 162 -7.09 -4.12 8.91
C PHE A 162 -8.43 -4.83 9.08
N LYS A 163 -8.46 -5.97 9.78
CA LYS A 163 -9.69 -6.74 10.05
C LYS A 163 -10.68 -5.98 10.92
N SER A 164 -10.21 -5.08 11.79
CA SER A 164 -11.03 -4.29 12.71
C SER A 164 -12.02 -3.35 12.00
N GLY A 165 -11.76 -2.99 10.74
CA GLY A 165 -12.56 -2.03 10.01
C GLY A 165 -12.24 -0.56 10.28
N SER A 166 -11.28 -0.26 11.17
CA SER A 166 -10.90 1.12 11.53
C SER A 166 -10.48 1.98 10.33
N TYR A 167 -10.02 1.36 9.24
CA TYR A 167 -9.52 2.06 8.05
C TYR A 167 -10.56 2.17 6.91
N PHE A 168 -11.71 1.51 7.02
CA PHE A 168 -12.64 1.33 5.89
C PHE A 168 -13.18 2.64 5.33
N SER A 169 -13.50 3.60 6.20
CA SER A 169 -13.96 4.93 5.77
C SER A 169 -12.92 5.69 4.96
N TRP A 170 -11.65 5.63 5.38
CA TRP A 170 -10.54 6.25 4.62
C TRP A 170 -10.30 5.53 3.30
N LEU A 171 -10.25 4.19 3.32
CA LEU A 171 -10.09 3.37 2.10
C LEU A 171 -11.21 3.61 1.09
N ASP A 172 -12.46 3.80 1.54
CA ASP A 172 -13.56 4.13 0.64
C ASP A 172 -13.40 5.51 -0.02
N LYS A 173 -12.82 6.49 0.67
CA LYS A 173 -12.50 7.80 0.07
C LYS A 173 -11.42 7.68 -0.99
N VAL A 174 -10.31 6.99 -0.70
CA VAL A 174 -9.24 6.73 -1.69
C VAL A 174 -9.79 5.98 -2.91
N ARG A 175 -10.70 5.03 -2.69
CA ARG A 175 -11.38 4.32 -3.78
C ARG A 175 -12.28 5.22 -4.62
N GLN A 176 -12.92 6.23 -4.02
CA GLN A 176 -13.70 7.22 -4.75
C GLN A 176 -12.78 8.08 -5.64
N ASP A 177 -11.59 8.44 -5.17
CA ASP A 177 -10.59 9.14 -5.98
C ASP A 177 -10.13 8.28 -7.15
N TRP A 178 -9.79 7.01 -6.90
CA TRP A 178 -9.46 6.05 -7.96
C TRP A 178 -10.54 5.98 -9.04
N LYS A 179 -11.82 5.88 -8.64
CA LYS A 179 -12.96 5.84 -9.59
C LYS A 179 -13.09 7.11 -10.41
N ARG A 180 -12.92 8.27 -9.76
CA ARG A 180 -12.99 9.59 -10.42
C ARG A 180 -11.88 9.70 -11.46
N GLU A 181 -10.64 9.42 -11.07
CA GLU A 181 -9.48 9.48 -11.95
C GLU A 181 -9.57 8.45 -13.07
N LYS A 182 -9.98 7.21 -12.77
CA LYS A 182 -10.08 6.14 -13.78
C LYS A 182 -11.11 6.45 -14.86
N SER A 183 -12.21 7.12 -14.50
CA SER A 183 -13.23 7.59 -15.45
C SER A 183 -12.67 8.65 -16.42
N ASN A 184 -11.73 9.48 -15.94
CA ASN A 184 -11.07 10.51 -16.76
C ASN A 184 -9.98 9.94 -17.69
N VAL A 185 -9.53 8.70 -17.43
CA VAL A 185 -8.53 7.97 -18.22
C VAL A 185 -9.22 6.97 -19.17
N SER A 186 -10.41 7.31 -19.68
CA SER A 186 -11.13 6.40 -20.59
C SER A 186 -10.49 6.42 -21.99
N LEU A 187 -9.78 5.29 -22.24
CA LEU A 187 -9.35 4.62 -23.47
C LEU A 187 -9.95 5.10 -24.80
#